data_AF-A0A3D3GRA3-F1
#
_entry.id   AF-A0A3D3GRA3-F1
#
_cell.length_a   1.000
_cell.length_b   1.000
_cell.length_c   1.000
_cell.angle_alpha   90.00
_cell.angle_beta   90.00
_cell.angle_gamma   90.00
#
_symmetry.space_group_name_H-M   'P 1'
#
loop_
_entity.id
_entity.type
_entity.pdbx_description
1 polymer ?
#
loop_
_entity_poly.entity_id
_entity_poly.type
_entity_poly.pdbx_seq_one_letter_code
_entity_poly.pdbx_strand_id
1 'polypeptide(L)'
;DREGEAIAWHLAETIGLKKPKRIVFNEITEQAVQYALAHPRTIDDSLRAAQEARRVLDRLFGYDLSGLVWKKVRYGLSAGRVQSPALRIIMEREREIRAFVPEKFWVVSAYLKKNPSAGESEMFTTICTEEP
;
A
#
# COMPACT_ATOMS: atom_id res chain seq x y z
N ASP A 1 -16.45 -2.37 -3.08
CA ASP A 1 -15.53 -1.46 -2.37
C ASP A 1 -16.17 -0.07 -2.27
N ARG A 2 -15.57 0.89 -1.56
CA ARG A 2 -16.16 2.23 -1.36
C ARG A 2 -16.26 3.04 -2.66
N GLU A 3 -15.32 2.86 -3.59
CA GLU A 3 -15.31 3.58 -4.86
C GLU A 3 -16.42 3.08 -5.78
N GLY A 4 -16.56 1.76 -5.91
CA GLY A 4 -17.68 1.14 -6.62
C GLY A 4 -19.04 1.50 -6.02
N GLU A 5 -19.12 1.75 -4.70
CA GLU A 5 -20.36 2.21 -4.06
C GLU A 5 -20.70 3.65 -4.43
N ALA A 6 -19.72 4.56 -4.39
CA ALA A 6 -19.92 5.93 -4.84
C ALA A 6 -20.31 6.02 -6.31
N ILE A 7 -19.74 5.16 -7.18
CA ILE A 7 -20.12 5.08 -8.60
C ILE A 7 -21.58 4.62 -8.74
N ALA A 8 -21.98 3.56 -8.04
CA ALA A 8 -23.36 3.07 -8.07
C ALA A 8 -24.36 4.15 -7.63
N TRP A 9 -24.01 4.91 -6.58
CA TRP A 9 -24.82 6.03 -6.11
C TRP A 9 -24.90 7.16 -7.14
N HIS A 10 -23.77 7.62 -7.68
CA HIS A 10 -23.74 8.67 -8.69
C HIS A 10 -24.53 8.28 -9.94
N LEU A 11 -24.46 7.02 -10.39
CA LEU A 11 -25.27 6.53 -11.50
C LEU A 11 -26.76 6.59 -11.18
N ALA A 12 -27.16 6.11 -10.00
CA ALA A 12 -28.56 6.13 -9.57
C ALA A 12 -29.12 7.56 -9.52
N GLU A 13 -28.37 8.51 -8.96
CA GLU A 13 -28.74 9.92 -8.92
C GLU A 13 -28.81 10.55 -10.33
N THR A 14 -27.78 10.33 -11.15
CA THR A 14 -27.66 10.95 -12.48
C THR A 14 -28.78 10.51 -13.43
N ILE A 15 -29.21 9.25 -13.34
CA ILE A 15 -30.29 8.72 -14.20
C ILE A 15 -31.67 8.77 -13.52
N GLY A 16 -31.77 9.27 -12.28
CA GLY A 16 -33.02 9.34 -11.53
C GLY A 16 -33.60 7.97 -11.15
N LEU A 17 -32.76 6.96 -10.92
CA LEU A 17 -33.18 5.59 -10.63
C LEU A 17 -33.79 5.48 -9.23
N LYS A 18 -35.10 5.23 -9.16
CA LYS A 18 -35.81 5.01 -7.89
C LYS A 18 -35.61 3.58 -7.40
N LYS A 19 -35.23 3.42 -6.13
CA LYS A 19 -35.00 2.11 -5.46
C LYS A 19 -33.98 1.22 -6.21
N PRO A 20 -32.73 1.68 -6.36
CA PRO A 20 -31.70 0.91 -7.06
C PRO A 20 -31.42 -0.43 -6.37
N LYS A 21 -31.27 -1.49 -7.18
CA LYS A 21 -30.84 -2.81 -6.74
C LYS A 21 -29.36 -3.00 -7.09
N ARG A 22 -28.49 -3.01 -6.08
CA ARG A 22 -27.04 -3.14 -6.21
C ARG A 22 -26.64 -4.60 -6.03
N ILE A 23 -26.10 -5.20 -7.09
CA ILE A 23 -25.45 -6.52 -7.03
C ILE A 23 -23.98 -6.36 -6.64
N VAL A 24 -23.39 -7.29 -5.88
CA VAL A 24 -21.95 -7.30 -5.59
C VAL A 24 -21.44 -8.72 -5.71
N PHE A 25 -20.27 -8.87 -6.31
CA PHE A 25 -19.53 -10.11 -6.42
C PHE A 25 -18.03 -9.78 -6.33
N ASN A 26 -17.24 -10.68 -5.77
CA ASN A 26 -15.79 -10.50 -5.62
C ASN A 26 -14.99 -11.20 -6.73
N GLU A 27 -15.68 -11.99 -7.56
CA GLU A 27 -15.11 -12.74 -8.67
C GLU A 27 -16.09 -12.74 -9.84
N ILE A 28 -15.55 -12.87 -11.06
CA ILE A 28 -16.34 -12.85 -12.30
C ILE A 28 -16.51 -14.30 -12.77
N THR A 29 -17.35 -15.05 -12.06
CA THR A 29 -17.75 -16.42 -12.41
C THR A 29 -19.26 -16.48 -12.64
N GLU A 30 -19.73 -17.43 -13.45
CA GLU A 30 -21.17 -17.58 -13.74
C GLU A 30 -21.98 -17.74 -12.45
N GLN A 31 -21.50 -18.61 -11.54
CA GLN A 31 -22.15 -18.89 -10.26
C GLN A 31 -22.23 -17.62 -9.38
N ALA A 32 -21.13 -16.86 -9.26
CA ALA A 32 -21.11 -15.64 -8.45
C ALA A 32 -22.05 -14.56 -8.99
N VAL A 33 -22.12 -14.39 -10.32
CA VAL A 33 -23.01 -13.41 -10.96
C VAL A 33 -24.48 -13.81 -10.78
N GLN A 34 -24.82 -15.09 -11.01
CA GLN A 34 -26.18 -15.58 -10.79
C GLN A 34 -26.62 -15.41 -9.33
N TYR A 35 -25.74 -15.73 -8.38
CA TYR A 35 -25.99 -15.54 -6.95
C TYR A 35 -26.24 -14.06 -6.60
N ALA A 36 -25.41 -13.15 -7.12
CA ALA A 36 -25.52 -11.71 -6.86
C ALA A 36 -26.79 -11.10 -7.47
N LEU A 37 -27.23 -11.59 -8.63
CA LEU A 37 -28.51 -11.20 -9.25
C LEU A 37 -29.72 -11.64 -8.42
N ALA A 38 -29.65 -12.82 -7.81
CA ALA A 38 -30.71 -13.34 -6.94
C ALA A 38 -30.78 -12.61 -5.58
N HIS A 39 -29.65 -12.09 -5.08
CA HIS A 39 -29.53 -11.43 -3.78
C HIS A 39 -29.04 -9.98 -3.89
N PRO A 40 -29.80 -9.06 -4.54
CA PRO A 40 -29.41 -7.67 -4.60
C PRO A 40 -29.57 -6.99 -3.24
N ARG A 41 -28.68 -6.04 -2.95
CA ARG A 41 -28.76 -5.16 -1.79
C ARG A 41 -29.10 -3.73 -2.19
N THR A 42 -29.38 -2.88 -1.21
CA THR A 42 -29.42 -1.43 -1.41
C THR A 42 -28.00 -0.87 -1.49
N ILE A 43 -27.88 0.34 -2.01
CA ILE A 43 -26.64 1.10 -1.93
C ILE A 43 -26.32 1.36 -0.45
N ASP A 44 -25.06 1.19 -0.09
CA ASP A 44 -24.53 1.45 1.24
C ASP A 44 -24.07 2.91 1.37
N ASP A 45 -24.89 3.70 2.06
CA ASP A 45 -24.61 5.12 2.29
C ASP A 45 -23.38 5.37 3.16
N SER A 46 -22.99 4.44 4.02
CA SER A 46 -21.78 4.59 4.85
C SER A 46 -20.52 4.49 3.99
N LEU A 47 -20.49 3.52 3.06
CA LEU A 47 -19.40 3.38 2.11
C LEU A 47 -19.32 4.57 1.14
N ARG A 48 -20.48 5.07 0.68
CA ARG A 48 -20.58 6.29 -0.13
C ARG A 48 -19.99 7.49 0.62
N ALA A 49 -20.45 7.74 1.85
CA ALA A 49 -20.01 8.86 2.67
C ALA A 49 -18.50 8.79 2.96
N ALA A 50 -17.96 7.59 3.19
CA ALA A 50 -16.52 7.39 3.39
C ALA A 50 -15.71 7.77 2.14
N GLN A 51 -16.19 7.45 0.94
CA GLN A 51 -15.51 7.84 -0.30
C GLN A 51 -15.64 9.34 -0.59
N GLU A 52 -16.80 9.92 -0.30
CA GLU A 52 -17.02 11.37 -0.42
C GLU A 52 -16.10 12.15 0.53
N ALA A 53 -16.02 11.74 1.80
CA ALA A 53 -15.10 12.32 2.79
C ALA A 53 -13.65 12.24 2.34
N ARG A 54 -13.22 11.08 1.80
CA ARG A 54 -11.87 10.94 1.24
C ARG A 54 -11.64 11.92 0.08
N ARG A 55 -12.59 12.03 -0.84
CA ARG A 55 -12.47 12.91 -2.01
C ARG A 55 -12.40 14.38 -1.62
N VAL A 56 -13.19 14.81 -0.64
CA VAL A 56 -13.13 16.16 -0.06
C VAL A 56 -11.77 16.38 0.60
N LEU A 57 -11.31 15.44 1.42
CA LEU A 57 -10.02 15.54 2.11
C LEU A 57 -8.86 15.67 1.12
N ASP A 58 -8.80 14.82 0.10
CA ASP A 58 -7.76 14.85 -0.92
C ASP A 58 -7.78 16.18 -1.72
N ARG A 59 -8.97 16.77 -1.90
CA ARG A 59 -9.15 18.07 -2.56
C ARG A 59 -8.66 19.24 -1.70
N LEU A 60 -8.98 19.23 -0.41
CA LEU A 60 -8.51 20.25 0.54
C LEU A 60 -6.98 20.24 0.63
N PHE A 61 -6.39 19.07 0.82
CA PHE A 61 -4.93 18.92 0.81
C PHE A 61 -4.31 19.31 -0.53
N GLY A 62 -4.91 18.88 -1.63
CA GLY A 62 -4.39 19.12 -2.96
C GLY A 62 -4.34 20.60 -3.34
N TYR A 63 -5.43 21.36 -3.15
CA TYR A 63 -5.47 22.75 -3.58
C TYR A 63 -4.67 23.69 -2.68
N ASP A 64 -4.83 23.58 -1.36
CA ASP A 64 -4.21 24.53 -0.44
C ASP A 64 -2.68 24.34 -0.38
N LEU A 65 -2.23 23.09 -0.29
CA LEU A 65 -0.81 22.79 -0.13
C LEU A 65 -0.03 22.89 -1.45
N SER A 66 -0.61 22.52 -2.59
CA SER A 66 0.07 22.66 -3.88
C SER A 66 0.36 24.13 -4.21
N GLY A 67 -0.54 25.04 -3.84
CA GLY A 67 -0.31 26.49 -3.99
C GLY A 67 0.93 26.97 -3.22
N LEU A 68 1.18 26.42 -2.03
CA LEU A 68 2.40 26.73 -1.26
C LEU A 68 3.64 26.12 -1.91
N VAL A 69 3.58 24.87 -2.37
CA VAL A 69 4.69 24.17 -3.03
C VAL A 69 5.11 24.88 -4.32
N TRP A 70 4.16 25.41 -5.10
CA TRP A 70 4.47 26.19 -6.30
C TRP A 70 5.27 27.44 -5.98
N LYS A 71 4.89 28.15 -4.91
CA LYS A 71 5.56 29.39 -4.49
C LYS A 71 6.94 29.14 -3.89
N LYS A 72 7.16 27.99 -3.24
CA LYS A 72 8.37 27.73 -2.44
C LYS A 72 9.37 26.77 -3.08
N VAL A 73 8.94 25.95 -4.04
CA VAL A 73 9.78 24.90 -4.65
C VAL A 73 9.82 25.05 -6.16
N ARG A 74 8.74 24.71 -6.85
CA ARG A 74 8.64 24.77 -8.31
C ARG A 74 7.18 24.73 -8.75
N TYR A 75 6.86 25.56 -9.73
CA TYR A 75 5.55 25.54 -10.38
C TYR A 75 5.27 24.17 -11.03
N GLY A 76 4.02 23.69 -10.89
CA GLY A 76 3.57 22.42 -11.45
C GLY A 76 3.79 21.20 -10.55
N LEU A 77 4.37 21.36 -9.36
CA LEU A 77 4.45 20.28 -8.37
C LEU A 77 3.17 20.15 -7.56
N SER A 78 2.68 18.94 -7.34
CA SER A 78 1.53 18.71 -6.46
C SER A 78 1.99 18.27 -5.07
N ALA A 79 1.20 18.66 -4.07
CA ALA A 79 1.24 18.04 -2.75
C ALA A 79 0.02 17.14 -2.59
N GLY A 80 0.22 15.96 -2.02
CA GLY A 80 -0.83 14.96 -1.87
C GLY A 80 -0.76 14.33 -0.51
N ARG A 81 -1.92 14.18 0.15
CA ARG A 81 -2.03 13.60 1.50
C ARG A 81 -1.31 12.26 1.64
N VAL A 82 -1.31 11.43 0.58
CA VAL A 82 -0.64 10.11 0.57
C VAL A 82 0.74 10.17 -0.10
N GLN A 83 0.88 10.96 -1.15
CA GLN A 83 2.14 11.06 -1.91
C GLN A 83 3.26 11.69 -1.08
N SER A 84 2.97 12.74 -0.31
CA SER A 84 3.97 13.46 0.48
C SER A 84 4.57 12.61 1.61
N PRO A 85 3.78 11.86 2.42
CA PRO A 85 4.34 10.91 3.37
C PRO A 85 5.12 9.76 2.72
N ALA A 86 4.65 9.22 1.59
CA ALA A 86 5.37 8.17 0.87
C ALA A 86 6.75 8.66 0.40
N LEU A 87 6.82 9.86 -0.18
CA LEU A 87 8.09 10.48 -0.56
C LEU A 87 8.98 10.73 0.66
N ARG A 88 8.40 11.14 1.80
CA ARG A 88 9.14 11.33 3.05
C ARG A 88 9.83 10.04 3.50
N ILE A 89 9.15 8.90 3.49
CA ILE A 89 9.72 7.60 3.88
C ILE A 89 10.95 7.28 3.01
N ILE A 90 10.83 7.46 1.70
CA ILE A 90 11.96 7.22 0.77
C ILE A 90 13.12 8.16 1.10
N MET A 91 12.82 9.44 1.31
CA MET A 91 13.85 10.43 1.62
C MET A 91 14.51 10.22 2.98
N GLU A 92 13.78 9.72 3.98
CA GLU A 92 14.35 9.34 5.28
C GLU A 92 15.34 8.19 5.14
N ARG A 93 14.99 7.13 4.39
CA ARG A 93 15.93 6.04 4.08
C ARG A 93 17.16 6.51 3.30
N GLU A 94 16.97 7.38 2.31
CA GLU A 94 18.10 7.95 1.55
C GLU A 94 19.04 8.76 2.46
N ARG A 95 18.51 9.49 3.45
CA ARG A 95 19.31 10.20 4.45
C ARG A 95 20.09 9.24 5.34
N GLU A 96 19.47 8.14 5.78
CA GLU A 96 20.15 7.08 6.54
C GLU A 96 21.32 6.50 5.75
N ILE A 97 21.11 6.19 4.47
CA ILE A 97 22.16 5.65 3.57
C ILE A 97 23.31 6.65 3.41
N ARG A 98 23.01 7.95 3.23
CA ARG A 98 24.03 8.99 3.09
C ARG A 98 24.80 9.26 4.38
N ALA A 99 24.16 9.07 5.52
CA ALA A 99 24.77 9.23 6.83
C ALA A 99 25.52 7.98 7.30
N PHE A 100 25.33 6.83 6.63
CA PHE A 100 26.00 5.59 6.97
C PHE A 100 27.50 5.70 6.71
N VAL A 101 28.28 5.53 7.77
CA VAL A 101 29.74 5.44 7.71
C VAL A 101 30.09 3.95 7.79
N PRO A 102 30.52 3.29 6.70
CA PRO A 102 30.80 1.87 6.70
C PRO A 102 32.03 1.57 7.56
N GLU A 103 31.88 0.61 8.47
CA GLU A 103 32.97 0.10 9.30
C GLU A 103 33.48 -1.23 8.72
N LYS A 104 34.80 -1.34 8.64
CA LYS A 104 35.44 -2.52 8.06
C LYS A 104 35.57 -3.60 9.13
N PHE A 105 34.93 -4.74 8.88
CA PHE A 105 35.09 -5.95 9.69
C PHE A 105 35.42 -7.15 8.80
N TRP A 106 35.85 -8.25 9.43
CA TRP A 106 36.20 -9.48 8.74
C TRP A 106 35.31 -10.61 9.23
N VAL A 107 34.81 -11.39 8.27
CA VAL A 107 34.09 -12.63 8.53
C VAL A 107 35.04 -13.78 8.25
N VAL A 108 35.31 -14.61 9.26
CA VAL A 108 36.06 -15.85 9.09
C VAL A 108 35.07 -17.00 9.04
N SER A 109 34.99 -17.69 7.90
CA SER A 109 34.15 -18.87 7.74
C SER A 109 34.99 -20.10 7.42
N ALA A 110 34.56 -21.25 7.95
CA ALA A 110 35.21 -22.53 7.72
C ALA A 110 34.18 -23.64 7.56
N TYR A 111 34.41 -24.51 6.57
CA TYR A 111 33.69 -25.77 6.45
C TYR A 111 34.38 -26.82 7.32
N LEU A 112 33.68 -27.28 8.36
CA LEU A 112 34.19 -28.26 9.29
C LEU A 112 33.51 -29.60 9.05
N LYS A 113 34.24 -30.67 9.33
CA LYS A 113 33.77 -32.05 9.23
C LYS A 113 33.98 -32.71 10.57
N LYS A 114 32.95 -33.39 11.09
CA LYS A 114 33.09 -34.11 12.36
C LYS A 114 34.12 -35.23 12.21
N ASN A 115 34.94 -35.43 13.24
CA ASN A 115 35.97 -36.47 13.23
C ASN A 115 35.30 -37.86 13.07
N PRO A 116 35.71 -38.69 12.08
CA PRO A 116 35.06 -39.97 11.76
C PRO A 116 34.98 -40.98 12.90
N SER A 117 35.71 -40.79 14.01
CA SER A 117 35.64 -41.64 15.21
C SER A 117 34.38 -41.44 16.06
N ALA A 118 33.54 -40.44 15.77
CA ALA A 118 32.41 -40.02 16.62
C ALA A 118 31.03 -39.98 15.90
N GLY A 119 30.84 -40.80 14.86
CA GLY A 119 29.58 -40.95 14.12
C GLY A 119 29.62 -40.44 12.67
N GLU A 120 28.46 -40.35 12.02
CA GLU A 120 28.32 -39.95 10.61
C GLU A 120 29.00 -38.62 10.29
N SER A 121 29.63 -38.61 9.11
CA SER A 121 30.49 -37.57 8.61
C SER A 121 29.66 -36.46 7.96
N GLU A 122 29.07 -35.60 8.80
CA GLU A 122 28.37 -34.40 8.32
C GLU A 122 29.35 -33.22 8.20
N MET A 123 29.29 -32.52 7.06
CA MET A 123 29.93 -31.22 6.88
C MET A 123 29.00 -30.13 7.40
N PHE A 124 29.54 -29.24 8.23
CA PHE A 124 28.82 -28.07 8.72
C PHE A 124 29.66 -26.80 8.56
N THR A 125 28.99 -25.68 8.32
CA THR A 125 29.65 -24.39 8.16
C THR A 125 29.73 -23.70 9.51
N THR A 126 30.92 -23.17 9.85
CA THR A 126 31.12 -22.30 11.02
C THR A 126 31.49 -20.90 10.56
N ILE A 127 31.00 -19.91 11.29
CA ILE A 127 31.25 -18.49 11.04
C ILE A 127 31.72 -17.88 12.36
N CYS A 128 32.83 -17.16 12.32
CA CYS A 128 33.34 -16.35 13.42
C CYS A 128 33.42 -14.90 12.94
N THR A 129 32.68 -14.04 13.61
CA THR A 129 32.54 -12.61 13.28
C THR A 129 32.45 -11.82 14.57
N GLU A 130 33.15 -10.69 14.60
CA GLU A 130 32.92 -9.61 15.56
C GLU A 130 32.49 -8.40 14.74
N GLU A 131 31.21 -8.04 14.85
CA GLU A 131 30.66 -6.85 14.21
C GLU A 131 30.96 -5.62 15.09
N PRO A 132 31.27 -4.46 14.50
CA PRO A 132 31.51 -3.21 15.23
C PRO A 132 30.30 -2.71 16.04
#